data_AF-A0A3A6RYL5-F1
#
_entry.id   AF-A0A3A6RYL5-F1
#
_cell.length_a   1.000
_cell.length_b   1.000
_cell.length_c   1.000
_cell.angle_alpha   90.00
_cell.angle_beta   90.00
_cell.angle_gamma   90.00
#
_symmetry.space_group_name_H-M   'P 1'
#
loop_
_entity.id
_entity.type
_entity.pdbx_description
1 polymer ?
#
loop_
_entity_poly.entity_id
_entity_poly.type
_entity_poly.pdbx_seq_one_letter_code
_entity_poly.pdbx_strand_id
1 'polypeptide(L)'
;MNSHKKVQRTYALAHGMIQYGAHDSAVVSERMALVDLLREHLLTTLQLRQHVLNLELRLRNVSFVDVRQLFHRIGEATEQCSAFLDERIHDLGAPPQRQALSLLGMSSHADETSFATCLHHISENTCALMGFAPQTKVFMDRAVINGDYNSLHLMTDCVYQISQLVALIQIHLPAEPVGTSSRTPVQHAI
;
A
#
# COMPACT_ATOMS: atom_id res chain seq x y z
N MET A 1 -25.85 -8.22 -47.47
CA MET A 1 -26.44 -8.83 -46.26
C MET A 1 -25.33 -9.16 -45.27
N ASN A 2 -25.21 -8.30 -44.26
CA ASN A 2 -24.74 -8.46 -42.88
C ASN A 2 -23.56 -9.40 -42.58
N SER A 3 -22.38 -8.78 -42.50
CA SER A 3 -21.35 -9.02 -41.49
C SER A 3 -21.94 -9.08 -40.07
N HIS A 4 -21.44 -9.98 -39.23
CA HIS A 4 -20.99 -9.74 -37.84
C HIS A 4 -20.51 -11.09 -37.25
N LYS A 5 -19.23 -11.41 -37.46
CA LYS A 5 -18.53 -12.39 -36.62
C LYS A 5 -18.36 -11.79 -35.23
N LYS A 6 -19.15 -12.26 -34.25
CA LYS A 6 -18.87 -12.00 -32.83
C LYS A 6 -17.62 -12.81 -32.44
N VAL A 7 -16.50 -12.11 -32.30
CA VAL A 7 -15.29 -12.67 -31.70
C VAL A 7 -15.52 -12.71 -30.18
N GLN A 8 -15.81 -13.90 -29.66
CA GLN A 8 -15.78 -14.17 -28.22
C GLN A 8 -14.33 -14.02 -27.72
N ARG A 9 -14.02 -12.86 -27.14
CA ARG A 9 -12.85 -12.66 -26.28
C ARG A 9 -13.14 -13.28 -24.91
N THR A 10 -12.82 -14.56 -24.82
CA THR A 10 -12.74 -15.36 -23.60
C THR A 10 -11.57 -16.30 -23.94
N TYR A 11 -10.42 -16.33 -23.29
CA TYR A 11 -10.15 -16.43 -21.86
C TYR A 11 -8.69 -16.02 -21.63
N ALA A 12 -8.45 -15.05 -20.75
CA ALA A 12 -7.15 -14.85 -20.10
C ALA A 12 -7.27 -14.82 -18.56
N LEU A 13 -8.47 -15.11 -18.03
CA LEU A 13 -8.75 -15.15 -16.60
C LEU A 13 -8.65 -16.57 -16.01
N ALA A 14 -8.53 -17.60 -16.85
CA ALA A 14 -8.74 -18.99 -16.42
C ALA A 14 -7.57 -19.62 -15.62
N HIS A 15 -6.35 -19.10 -15.71
CA HIS A 15 -5.20 -19.77 -15.09
C HIS A 15 -5.04 -19.49 -13.58
N GLY A 16 -5.54 -18.36 -13.06
CA GLY A 16 -5.61 -18.10 -11.61
C GLY A 16 -6.90 -18.62 -10.96
N MET A 17 -7.92 -18.99 -11.76
CA MET A 17 -9.25 -19.37 -11.25
C MET A 17 -9.30 -20.72 -10.53
N ILE A 18 -8.30 -21.60 -10.74
CA ILE A 18 -8.35 -22.98 -10.24
C ILE A 18 -7.86 -23.07 -8.78
N GLN A 19 -7.02 -22.16 -8.32
CA GLN A 19 -6.38 -22.27 -7.00
C GLN A 19 -7.22 -21.70 -5.84
N TYR A 20 -8.19 -20.82 -6.12
CA TYR A 20 -9.00 -20.14 -5.10
C TYR A 20 -10.51 -20.46 -5.20
N GLY A 21 -10.87 -21.68 -5.60
CA GLY A 21 -12.23 -22.22 -5.44
C GLY A 21 -13.36 -21.45 -6.15
N ALA A 22 -13.13 -20.92 -7.36
CA ALA A 22 -14.07 -20.01 -8.01
C ALA A 22 -15.17 -20.73 -8.83
N HIS A 23 -16.25 -21.18 -8.19
CA HIS A 23 -17.46 -21.63 -8.88
C HIS A 23 -18.73 -20.83 -8.53
N ASP A 24 -18.72 -20.02 -7.47
CA ASP A 24 -19.87 -19.22 -7.04
C ASP A 24 -19.69 -17.70 -7.24
N SER A 25 -20.75 -17.03 -7.66
CA SER A 25 -20.79 -15.56 -7.90
C SER A 25 -20.37 -14.73 -6.68
N ALA A 26 -20.70 -15.20 -5.46
CA ALA A 26 -20.31 -14.55 -4.22
C ALA A 26 -18.78 -14.54 -4.01
N VAL A 27 -18.11 -15.65 -4.31
CA VAL A 27 -16.64 -15.80 -4.19
C VAL A 27 -15.92 -14.88 -5.19
N VAL A 28 -16.49 -14.66 -6.37
CA VAL A 28 -15.97 -13.68 -7.34
C VAL A 28 -16.07 -12.26 -6.79
N SER A 29 -17.20 -11.88 -6.17
CA SER A 29 -17.38 -10.55 -5.60
C SER A 29 -16.42 -10.27 -4.44
N GLU A 30 -16.18 -11.25 -3.56
CA GLU A 30 -15.27 -11.08 -2.41
C GLU A 30 -13.82 -10.94 -2.86
N ARG A 31 -13.39 -11.73 -3.84
CA ARG A 31 -12.06 -11.63 -4.42
C ARG A 31 -11.83 -10.28 -5.08
N MET A 32 -12.81 -9.75 -5.82
CA MET A 32 -12.69 -8.42 -6.43
C MET A 32 -12.55 -7.33 -5.36
N ALA A 33 -13.32 -7.41 -4.27
CA ALA A 33 -13.20 -6.48 -3.15
C ALA A 33 -11.84 -6.57 -2.44
N LEU A 34 -11.28 -7.79 -2.29
CA LEU A 34 -9.92 -7.97 -1.77
C LEU A 34 -8.86 -7.39 -2.72
N VAL A 35 -9.00 -7.60 -4.02
CA VAL A 35 -8.11 -7.01 -5.03
C VAL A 35 -8.14 -5.49 -4.97
N ASP A 36 -9.32 -4.88 -4.84
CA ASP A 36 -9.44 -3.43 -4.76
C ASP A 36 -8.82 -2.87 -3.47
N LEU A 37 -9.00 -3.57 -2.34
CA LEU A 37 -8.32 -3.24 -1.08
C LEU A 37 -6.79 -3.30 -1.22
N LEU A 38 -6.26 -4.36 -1.85
CA LEU A 38 -4.82 -4.50 -2.09
C LEU A 38 -4.27 -3.43 -3.03
N ARG A 39 -5.05 -3.04 -4.05
CA ARG A 39 -4.66 -1.95 -4.98
C ARG A 39 -4.59 -0.60 -4.28
N GLU A 40 -5.54 -0.31 -3.40
CA GLU A 40 -5.52 0.91 -2.58
C GLU A 40 -4.23 0.97 -1.76
N HIS A 41 -3.89 -0.12 -1.07
CA HIS A 41 -2.67 -0.18 -0.25
C HIS A 41 -1.38 -0.23 -1.07
N LEU A 42 -1.41 -0.82 -2.27
CA LEU A 42 -0.30 -0.73 -3.22
C LEU A 42 -0.08 0.72 -3.65
N LEU A 43 -1.15 1.47 -3.97
CA LEU A 43 -1.04 2.89 -4.31
C LEU A 43 -0.46 3.69 -3.14
N THR A 44 -0.94 3.49 -1.91
CA THR A 44 -0.38 4.12 -0.70
C THR A 44 1.10 3.78 -0.52
N THR A 45 1.50 2.52 -0.75
CA THR A 45 2.90 2.09 -0.65
C THR A 45 3.77 2.76 -1.73
N LEU A 46 3.25 2.96 -2.94
CA LEU A 46 3.96 3.66 -4.02
C LEU A 46 4.10 5.16 -3.74
N GLN A 47 3.06 5.80 -3.19
CA GLN A 47 3.12 7.20 -2.75
C GLN A 47 4.16 7.37 -1.64
N LEU A 48 4.15 6.48 -0.65
CA LEU A 48 5.17 6.42 0.40
C LEU A 48 6.59 6.32 -0.20
N ARG A 49 6.79 5.43 -1.19
CA ARG A 49 8.08 5.29 -1.88
C ARG A 49 8.53 6.59 -2.54
N GLN A 50 7.61 7.33 -3.17
CA GLN A 50 7.93 8.60 -3.80
C GLN A 50 8.44 9.63 -2.76
N HIS A 51 7.77 9.75 -1.62
CA HIS A 51 8.20 10.67 -0.57
C HIS A 51 9.57 10.28 0.02
N VAL A 52 9.82 8.99 0.20
CA VAL A 52 11.13 8.48 0.65
C VAL A 52 12.23 8.78 -0.37
N LEU A 53 11.97 8.58 -1.67
CA LEU A 53 12.90 8.95 -2.75
C LEU A 53 13.24 10.44 -2.71
N ASN A 54 12.24 11.30 -2.53
CA ASN A 54 12.45 12.74 -2.45
C ASN A 54 13.36 13.11 -1.26
N LEU A 55 13.20 12.43 -0.12
CA LEU A 55 14.07 12.61 1.03
C LEU A 55 15.50 12.12 0.78
N GLU A 56 15.66 10.93 0.19
CA GLU A 56 16.98 10.38 -0.19
C GLU A 56 17.74 11.34 -1.12
N LEU A 57 17.07 11.90 -2.13
CA LEU A 57 17.65 12.86 -3.07
C LEU A 57 18.11 14.14 -2.36
N ARG A 58 17.29 14.68 -1.46
CA ARG A 58 17.60 15.90 -0.69
C ARG A 58 18.76 15.67 0.28
N LEU A 59 18.87 14.48 0.85
CA LEU A 59 19.92 14.12 1.80
C LEU A 59 21.25 13.73 1.13
N ARG A 60 21.31 13.64 -0.21
CA ARG A 60 22.52 13.20 -0.94
C ARG A 60 23.78 13.99 -0.60
N ASN A 61 23.62 15.29 -0.32
CA ASN A 61 24.72 16.21 -0.03
C ASN A 61 24.93 16.47 1.47
N VAL A 62 24.16 15.78 2.32
CA VAL A 62 24.18 15.98 3.77
C VAL A 62 25.13 14.94 4.40
N SER A 63 25.97 15.38 5.34
CA SER A 63 26.99 14.54 6.00
C SER A 63 26.43 13.58 7.06
N PHE A 64 25.12 13.63 7.34
CA PHE A 64 24.45 12.74 8.28
C PHE A 64 24.19 11.36 7.65
N VAL A 65 25.23 10.51 7.71
CA VAL A 65 25.22 9.15 7.15
C VAL A 65 24.09 8.29 7.70
N ASP A 66 23.84 8.34 9.02
CA ASP A 66 22.81 7.53 9.68
C ASP A 66 21.41 7.85 9.15
N VAL A 67 21.12 9.15 8.97
CA VAL A 67 19.83 9.62 8.44
C VAL A 67 19.65 9.16 6.99
N ARG A 68 20.71 9.23 6.17
CA ARG A 68 20.67 8.71 4.79
C ARG A 68 20.42 7.20 4.76
N GLN A 69 21.13 6.45 5.60
CA GLN A 69 20.99 5.00 5.66
C GLN A 69 19.61 4.58 6.16
N LEU A 70 19.00 5.38 7.05
CA LEU A 70 17.63 5.19 7.48
C LEU A 70 16.66 5.27 6.31
N PHE A 71 16.65 6.40 5.58
CA PHE A 71 15.71 6.55 4.45
C PHE A 71 15.96 5.53 3.35
N HIS A 72 17.22 5.15 3.12
CA HIS A 72 17.56 4.06 2.21
C HIS A 72 16.91 2.72 2.63
N ARG A 73 17.01 2.35 3.91
CA ARG A 73 16.37 1.13 4.44
C ARG A 73 14.85 1.17 4.33
N ILE A 74 14.23 2.32 4.64
CA ILE A 74 12.79 2.50 4.45
C ILE A 74 12.42 2.39 2.97
N GLY A 75 13.22 2.99 2.08
CA GLY A 75 13.02 2.95 0.63
C GLY A 75 13.06 1.52 0.08
N GLU A 76 14.03 0.73 0.52
CA GLU A 76 14.16 -0.68 0.17
C GLU A 76 12.98 -1.51 0.68
N ALA A 77 12.59 -1.36 1.95
CA ALA A 77 11.44 -2.07 2.52
C ALA A 77 10.12 -1.71 1.82
N THR A 78 9.95 -0.44 1.44
CA THR A 78 8.77 0.03 0.70
C THR A 78 8.73 -0.57 -0.71
N GLU A 79 9.87 -0.63 -1.39
CA GLU A 79 10.01 -1.27 -2.69
C GLU A 79 9.62 -2.77 -2.62
N GLN A 80 10.19 -3.50 -1.65
CA GLN A 80 9.88 -4.91 -1.42
C GLN A 80 8.39 -5.13 -1.12
N CYS A 81 7.79 -4.30 -0.26
CA CYS A 81 6.37 -4.38 0.05
C CYS A 81 5.50 -4.13 -1.19
N SER A 82 5.81 -3.11 -2.00
CA SER A 82 5.03 -2.83 -3.22
C SER A 82 5.18 -3.91 -4.28
N ALA A 83 6.36 -4.52 -4.41
CA ALA A 83 6.56 -5.67 -5.30
C ALA A 83 5.73 -6.88 -4.84
N PHE A 84 5.77 -7.17 -3.54
CA PHE A 84 4.98 -8.25 -2.93
C PHE A 84 3.47 -8.06 -3.15
N LEU A 85 2.95 -6.84 -2.94
CA LEU A 85 1.52 -6.56 -3.13
C LEU A 85 1.09 -6.71 -4.60
N ASP A 86 1.91 -6.26 -5.57
CA ASP A 86 1.62 -6.43 -7.00
C ASP A 86 1.61 -7.91 -7.40
N GLU A 87 2.52 -8.72 -6.85
CA GLU A 87 2.54 -10.17 -7.03
C GLU A 87 1.27 -10.82 -6.47
N ARG A 88 0.84 -10.47 -5.25
CA ARG A 88 -0.40 -11.02 -4.65
C ARG A 88 -1.66 -10.58 -5.40
N ILE A 89 -1.71 -9.36 -5.93
CA ILE A 89 -2.79 -8.90 -6.81
C ILE A 89 -2.84 -9.76 -8.08
N HIS A 90 -1.66 -10.04 -8.66
CA HIS A 90 -1.56 -10.92 -9.82
C HIS A 90 -2.01 -12.36 -9.52
N ASP A 91 -1.64 -12.91 -8.37
CA ASP A 91 -2.02 -14.26 -7.94
C ASP A 91 -3.54 -14.41 -7.76
N LEU A 92 -4.25 -13.33 -7.41
CA LEU A 92 -5.71 -13.27 -7.35
C LEU A 92 -6.37 -13.18 -8.75
N GLY A 93 -5.58 -13.14 -9.82
CA GLY A 93 -6.03 -13.10 -11.20
C GLY A 93 -6.28 -11.70 -11.76
N ALA A 94 -5.84 -10.66 -11.05
CA ALA A 94 -5.92 -9.28 -11.54
C ALA A 94 -4.67 -8.93 -12.38
N PRO A 95 -4.80 -8.08 -13.42
CA PRO A 95 -3.64 -7.67 -14.21
C PRO A 95 -2.66 -6.86 -13.35
N PRO A 96 -1.34 -6.98 -13.62
CA PRO A 96 -0.33 -6.19 -12.93
C PRO A 96 -0.56 -4.71 -13.23
N GLN A 97 -0.58 -3.88 -12.20
CA GLN A 97 -0.90 -2.46 -12.32
C GLN A 97 0.13 -1.56 -11.68
N ARG A 98 1.19 -2.11 -11.08
CA ARG A 98 2.24 -1.33 -10.41
C ARG A 98 2.79 -0.17 -11.24
N GLN A 99 3.03 -0.35 -12.55
CA GLN A 99 3.48 0.76 -13.40
C GLN A 99 2.43 1.86 -13.57
N ALA A 100 1.16 1.49 -13.80
CA ALA A 100 0.07 2.45 -13.95
C ALA A 100 -0.23 3.18 -12.63
N LEU A 101 -0.23 2.45 -11.51
CA LEU A 101 -0.40 3.00 -10.16
C LEU A 101 0.81 3.83 -9.75
N SER A 102 2.02 3.49 -10.18
CA SER A 102 3.21 4.30 -9.94
C SER A 102 3.08 5.66 -10.61
N LEU A 103 2.54 5.73 -11.83
CA LEU A 103 2.29 7.00 -12.51
C LEU A 103 1.22 7.83 -11.79
N LEU A 104 0.20 7.20 -11.20
CA LEU A 104 -0.82 7.87 -10.40
C LEU A 104 -0.30 8.33 -9.03
N GLY A 105 0.58 7.54 -8.43
CA GLY A 105 1.23 7.84 -7.16
C GLY A 105 2.29 8.93 -7.28
N MET A 106 2.83 9.17 -8.48
CA MET A 106 3.78 10.25 -8.74
C MET A 106 3.07 11.60 -8.81
N SER A 107 3.07 12.32 -7.70
CA SER A 107 2.73 13.76 -7.75
C SER A 107 3.77 14.51 -8.60
N SER A 108 3.31 15.32 -9.55
CA SER A 108 4.14 16.13 -10.47
C SER A 108 4.96 17.25 -9.77
N HIS A 109 4.98 17.28 -8.43
CA HIS A 109 5.50 18.37 -7.60
C HIS A 109 6.73 17.96 -6.76
N ALA A 110 7.47 16.94 -7.19
CA ALA A 110 8.65 16.44 -6.45
C ALA A 110 9.67 17.54 -6.10
N ASP A 111 9.79 18.58 -6.93
CA ASP A 111 10.69 19.72 -6.68
C ASP A 111 10.16 20.74 -5.65
N GLU A 112 8.84 20.82 -5.42
CA GLU A 112 8.22 21.86 -4.58
C GLU A 112 7.96 21.42 -3.13
N THR A 113 8.00 20.12 -2.83
CA THR A 113 7.63 19.60 -1.51
C THR A 113 8.78 19.68 -0.50
N SER A 114 8.62 20.41 0.62
CA SER A 114 9.67 20.55 1.63
C SER A 114 10.07 19.22 2.30
N PHE A 115 11.22 19.17 2.99
CA PHE A 115 11.63 17.99 3.78
C PHE A 115 10.58 17.63 4.86
N ALA A 116 10.08 18.64 5.57
CA ALA A 116 9.03 18.46 6.58
C ALA A 116 7.71 17.96 5.95
N THR A 117 7.34 18.47 4.78
CA THR A 117 6.17 18.00 4.03
C THR A 117 6.31 16.54 3.63
N CYS A 118 7.48 16.10 3.18
CA CYS A 118 7.73 14.69 2.86
C CYS A 118 7.62 13.79 4.10
N LEU A 119 8.15 14.22 5.25
CA LEU A 119 7.97 13.50 6.52
C LEU A 119 6.50 13.40 6.94
N HIS A 120 5.75 14.48 6.78
CA HIS A 120 4.31 14.48 7.05
C HIS A 120 3.57 13.47 6.18
N HIS A 121 3.82 13.46 4.86
CA HIS A 121 3.19 12.49 3.97
C HIS A 121 3.63 11.05 4.23
N ILE A 122 4.88 10.82 4.67
CA ILE A 122 5.30 9.49 5.13
C ILE A 122 4.44 9.07 6.34
N SER A 123 4.22 9.96 7.30
CA SER A 123 3.37 9.68 8.47
C SER A 123 1.92 9.40 8.07
N GLU A 124 1.34 10.18 7.16
CA GLU A 124 -0.04 9.98 6.67
C GLU A 124 -0.20 8.64 5.95
N ASN A 125 0.70 8.32 5.02
CA ASN A 125 0.68 7.05 4.30
C ASN A 125 0.89 5.87 5.24
N THR A 126 1.79 6.00 6.21
CA THR A 126 1.99 4.97 7.25
C THR A 126 0.73 4.76 8.08
N CYS A 127 0.01 5.85 8.40
CA CYS A 127 -1.27 5.77 9.09
C CYS A 127 -2.35 5.06 8.27
N ALA A 128 -2.43 5.35 6.97
CA ALA A 128 -3.32 4.64 6.05
C ALA A 128 -2.97 3.14 5.98
N LEU A 129 -1.69 2.78 5.89
CA LEU A 129 -1.23 1.38 5.88
C LEU A 129 -1.59 0.62 7.17
N MET A 130 -1.64 1.29 8.32
CA MET A 130 -2.13 0.67 9.58
C MET A 130 -3.60 0.23 9.48
N GLY A 131 -4.39 0.85 8.61
CA GLY A 131 -5.78 0.49 8.34
C GLY A 131 -5.93 -0.88 7.65
N PHE A 132 -4.88 -1.42 7.05
CA PHE A 132 -4.96 -2.65 6.26
C PHE A 132 -5.43 -3.85 7.08
N ALA A 133 -4.82 -4.09 8.24
CA ALA A 133 -5.13 -5.24 9.08
C ALA A 133 -6.61 -5.27 9.54
N PRO A 134 -7.18 -4.19 10.13
CA PRO A 134 -8.59 -4.20 10.49
C PRO A 134 -9.53 -4.28 9.28
N GLN A 135 -9.19 -3.69 8.13
CA GLN A 135 -9.99 -3.81 6.90
C GLN A 135 -9.96 -5.22 6.31
N THR A 136 -8.82 -5.91 6.41
CA THR A 136 -8.64 -7.27 5.88
C THR A 136 -9.34 -8.32 6.76
N LYS A 137 -9.54 -8.03 8.05
CA LYS A 137 -10.14 -8.96 9.01
C LYS A 137 -11.48 -9.55 8.56
N VAL A 138 -12.36 -8.73 7.96
CA VAL A 138 -13.67 -9.22 7.49
C VAL A 138 -13.54 -10.30 6.41
N PHE A 139 -12.53 -10.20 5.55
CA PHE A 139 -12.27 -11.18 4.51
C PHE A 139 -11.66 -12.45 5.12
N MET A 140 -10.76 -12.30 6.09
CA MET A 140 -10.16 -13.43 6.82
C MET A 140 -11.22 -14.24 7.57
N ASP A 141 -12.12 -13.57 8.29
CA ASP A 141 -13.22 -14.22 9.03
C ASP A 141 -14.12 -15.02 8.08
N ARG A 142 -14.43 -14.47 6.89
CA ARG A 142 -15.21 -15.18 5.86
C ARG A 142 -14.45 -16.34 5.23
N ALA A 143 -13.17 -16.18 4.96
CA ALA A 143 -12.33 -17.27 4.44
C ALA A 143 -12.30 -18.46 5.41
N VAL A 144 -12.23 -18.20 6.72
CA VAL A 144 -12.36 -19.24 7.76
C VAL A 144 -13.73 -19.92 7.70
N ILE A 145 -14.81 -19.16 7.63
CA ILE A 145 -16.19 -19.70 7.56
C ILE A 145 -16.40 -20.57 6.32
N ASN A 146 -15.84 -20.15 5.18
CA ASN A 146 -15.99 -20.82 3.89
C ASN A 146 -14.96 -21.94 3.66
N GLY A 147 -14.00 -22.14 4.56
CA GLY A 147 -12.91 -23.11 4.41
C GLY A 147 -11.89 -22.75 3.32
N ASP A 148 -11.83 -21.49 2.90
CA ASP A 148 -10.89 -20.98 1.90
C ASP A 148 -9.55 -20.61 2.55
N TYR A 149 -8.79 -21.63 2.92
CA TYR A 149 -7.50 -21.46 3.58
C TYR A 149 -6.43 -20.84 2.66
N ASN A 150 -6.60 -20.93 1.35
CA ASN A 150 -5.67 -20.31 0.40
C ASN A 150 -5.80 -18.78 0.45
N SER A 151 -7.02 -18.26 0.39
CA SER A 151 -7.26 -16.83 0.56
C SER A 151 -6.87 -16.34 1.96
N LEU A 152 -7.14 -17.14 3.00
CA LEU A 152 -6.71 -16.83 4.37
C LEU A 152 -5.19 -16.68 4.49
N HIS A 153 -4.43 -17.60 3.89
CA HIS A 153 -2.98 -17.54 3.91
C HIS A 153 -2.45 -16.31 3.18
N LEU A 154 -2.96 -16.03 1.97
CA LEU A 154 -2.61 -14.84 1.20
C LEU A 154 -2.85 -13.56 2.00
N MET A 155 -4.02 -13.43 2.64
CA MET A 155 -4.35 -12.26 3.46
C MET A 155 -3.44 -12.14 4.67
N THR A 156 -3.11 -13.26 5.32
CA THR A 156 -2.18 -13.28 6.45
C THR A 156 -0.79 -12.79 6.05
N ASP A 157 -0.28 -13.22 4.91
CA ASP A 157 1.01 -12.80 4.39
C ASP A 157 1.01 -11.30 4.04
N CYS A 158 -0.06 -10.80 3.42
CA CYS A 158 -0.23 -9.36 3.16
C CYS A 158 -0.26 -8.54 4.46
N VAL A 159 -0.99 -8.98 5.48
CA VAL A 159 -1.06 -8.31 6.77
C VAL A 159 0.32 -8.29 7.42
N TYR A 160 1.05 -9.41 7.38
CA TYR A 160 2.39 -9.50 7.92
C TYR A 160 3.35 -8.54 7.20
N GLN A 161 3.37 -8.55 5.87
CA GLN A 161 4.27 -7.73 5.08
C GLN A 161 4.04 -6.22 5.31
N ILE A 162 2.78 -5.78 5.31
CA ILE A 162 2.43 -4.37 5.56
C ILE A 162 2.78 -4.00 7.01
N SER A 163 2.51 -4.88 7.98
CA SER A 163 2.84 -4.63 9.39
C SER A 163 4.34 -4.48 9.62
N GLN A 164 5.18 -5.25 8.93
CA GLN A 164 6.63 -5.11 9.01
C GLN A 164 7.12 -3.75 8.48
N LEU A 165 6.57 -3.31 7.34
CA LEU A 165 6.89 -1.99 6.80
C LEU A 165 6.48 -0.87 7.77
N VAL A 166 5.26 -0.93 8.30
CA VAL A 166 4.75 0.03 9.29
C VAL A 166 5.65 0.07 10.53
N ALA A 167 5.99 -1.10 11.08
CA ALA A 167 6.84 -1.19 12.27
C ALA A 167 8.22 -0.57 12.03
N LEU A 168 8.85 -0.87 10.88
CA LEU A 168 10.14 -0.27 10.51
C LEU A 168 10.07 1.26 10.48
N ILE A 169 9.00 1.82 9.89
CA ILE A 169 8.83 3.27 9.82
C ILE A 169 8.61 3.86 11.22
N GLN A 170 7.72 3.28 12.02
CA GLN A 170 7.38 3.80 13.35
C GLN A 170 8.54 3.77 14.34
N ILE A 171 9.44 2.79 14.23
CA ILE A 171 10.66 2.71 15.06
C ILE A 171 11.56 3.94 14.82
N HIS A 172 11.59 4.47 13.60
CA HIS A 172 12.54 5.49 13.20
C HIS A 172 11.93 6.87 12.97
N LEU A 173 10.64 6.93 12.66
CA LEU A 173 9.84 8.12 12.42
C LEU A 173 8.55 8.00 13.25
N PRO A 174 8.63 8.08 14.59
CA PRO A 174 7.45 8.01 15.43
C PRO A 174 6.50 9.16 15.05
N ALA A 175 5.23 8.83 14.84
CA ALA A 175 4.21 9.85 14.62
C ALA A 175 4.19 10.81 15.81
N GLU A 176 4.11 12.13 15.54
CA GLU A 176 3.85 13.08 16.62
C GLU A 176 2.53 12.70 17.31
N PRO A 177 2.47 12.72 18.65
CA PRO A 177 1.21 12.51 19.34
C PRO A 177 0.25 13.61 18.92
N VAL A 178 -0.88 13.22 18.35
CA VAL A 178 -2.00 14.13 18.07
C VAL A 178 -2.54 14.62 19.41
N GLY A 179 -2.00 15.72 19.93
CA GLY A 179 -2.52 16.37 21.13
C GLY A 179 -1.51 16.91 22.14
N THR A 180 -0.63 17.84 21.74
CA THR A 180 -0.09 18.83 22.70
C THR A 180 -0.01 20.21 22.05
N SER A 181 -1.14 20.75 21.62
CA SER A 181 -1.31 22.21 21.50
C SER A 181 -1.86 22.74 22.84
N SER A 182 -0.99 22.81 23.85
CA SER A 182 -1.25 23.63 25.05
C SER A 182 -0.37 24.87 24.98
N ARG A 183 -0.72 25.80 24.10
CA ARG A 183 -0.17 27.15 24.12
C ARG A 183 -1.16 28.03 24.89
N THR A 184 -1.07 28.02 26.21
CA THR A 184 -1.70 29.04 27.06
C THR A 184 -1.09 30.40 26.72
N PRO A 185 -1.86 31.41 26.29
CA PRO A 185 -1.35 32.76 26.19
C PRO A 185 -1.21 33.35 27.59
N VAL A 186 0.03 33.68 27.97
CA VAL A 186 0.31 34.53 29.13
C VAL A 186 -0.18 35.93 28.76
N GLN A 187 -1.33 36.33 29.32
CA GLN A 187 -1.76 37.72 29.30
C GLN A 187 -0.84 38.52 30.23
N HIS A 188 0.05 39.30 29.65
CA HIS A 188 0.64 40.44 30.35
C HIS A 188 -0.39 41.57 30.38
N ALA A 189 -0.92 41.86 31.56
CA ALA A 189 -1.60 43.13 31.83
C ALA A 189 -0.56 44.13 32.37
N ILE A 190 -0.48 45.29 31.72
CA ILE A 190 0.07 46.54 32.27
C ILE A 190 -1.11 47.34 32.80
#